data_AF-A0A3B8SWR6-F1
#
_entry.id   AF-A0A3B8SWR6-F1
#
_cell.length_a   1.000
_cell.length_b   1.000
_cell.length_c   1.000
_cell.angle_alpha   90.00
_cell.angle_beta   90.00
_cell.angle_gamma   90.00
#
_symmetry.space_group_name_H-M   'P 1'
#
loop_
_entity.id
_entity.type
_entity.pdbx_description
1 polymer ?
#
loop_
_entity_poly.entity_id
_entity_poly.type
_entity_poly.pdbx_seq_one_letter_code
_entity_poly.pdbx_strand_id
1 'polypeptide(L)' 'FKTRLPEAYERLLMDVARGNQTLVMRSDEVEAAWAFIDPIVNEAKRRKPEKYAAGTWGPVSSFELMAEHGHRWIEPEVHG' A
#
# COMPACT_ATOMS: atom_id res chain seq x y z
N PHE A 1 14.68 -12.75 25.09
CA PHE A 1 15.38 -11.55 24.61
C PHE A 1 14.41 -10.70 23.80
N LYS A 2 13.96 -9.53 24.30
CA LYS A 2 13.16 -8.58 23.50
C LYS A 2 14.13 -7.78 22.63
N THR A 3 14.41 -8.26 21.44
CA THR A 3 15.18 -7.49 20.46
C THR A 3 14.28 -6.36 19.96
N ARG A 4 14.61 -5.11 20.33
CA ARG A 4 13.94 -3.92 19.80
C ARG A 4 14.21 -3.88 18.29
N LEU A 5 13.16 -4.02 17.48
CA LEU A 5 13.24 -3.72 16.06
C LEU A 5 13.39 -2.20 15.92
N PRO A 6 14.34 -1.71 15.10
CA PRO A 6 14.48 -0.29 14.85
C PRO A 6 13.20 0.25 14.22
N GLU A 7 12.81 1.45 14.61
CA GLU A 7 11.68 2.14 14.01
C GLU A 7 11.97 2.42 12.52
N ALA A 8 10.92 2.54 11.69
CA ALA A 8 11.08 2.71 10.24
C ALA A 8 12.05 3.84 9.88
N TYR A 9 11.92 5.01 10.51
CA TYR A 9 12.82 6.14 10.27
C TYR A 9 14.23 5.92 10.81
N GLU A 10 14.37 5.31 11.99
CA GLU A 10 15.68 4.95 12.55
C GLU A 10 16.46 4.06 11.57
N ARG A 11 15.78 3.07 10.98
CA ARG A 11 16.37 2.19 9.97
C ARG A 11 16.77 2.95 8.71
N LEU A 12 15.89 3.80 8.16
CA LEU A 12 16.18 4.56 6.94
C LEU A 12 17.39 5.47 7.11
N LEU A 13 17.47 6.21 8.23
CA LEU A 13 18.58 7.12 8.51
C LEU A 13 19.90 6.36 8.69
N MET A 14 19.88 5.20 9.36
CA MET A 14 21.06 4.35 9.51
C MET A 14 21.55 3.79 8.16
N ASP A 15 20.64 3.43 7.26
CA ASP A 15 21.01 2.91 5.94
C ASP A 15 21.62 4.02 5.07
N VAL A 16 21.07 5.25 5.11
CA VAL A 16 21.67 6.42 4.44
C VAL A 16 23.06 6.74 4.99
N ALA A 17 23.24 6.75 6.31
CA ALA A 17 24.54 7.01 6.94
C ALA A 17 25.61 5.97 6.55
N ARG A 18 25.19 4.74 6.21
CA ARG A 18 26.06 3.65 5.74
C ARG A 18 26.23 3.60 4.22
N GLY A 19 25.63 4.54 3.48
CA GLY A 19 25.64 4.54 2.01
C GLY A 19 24.82 3.42 1.39
N ASN A 20 23.91 2.79 2.15
CA ASN A 20 23.02 1.73 1.65
C ASN A 20 21.70 2.35 1.15
N GLN A 21 21.49 2.28 -0.16
CA GLN A 21 20.31 2.86 -0.81
C GLN A 21 19.17 1.85 -1.04
N THR A 22 19.27 0.63 -0.52
CA THR A 22 18.30 -0.45 -0.82
C THR A 22 16.86 -0.12 -0.40
N LEU A 23 16.66 0.71 0.63
CA LEU A 23 15.33 1.11 1.11
C LEU A 23 14.87 2.47 0.56
N VAL A 24 15.59 3.04 -0.39
CA VAL A 24 15.24 4.29 -1.05
C VAL A 24 14.89 3.99 -2.49
N MET A 25 13.72 4.43 -2.94
CA MET A 25 13.32 4.26 -4.34
C MET A 25 14.21 5.09 -5.25
N ARG A 26 14.55 4.54 -6.41
CA ARG A 26 15.30 5.28 -7.44
C ARG A 26 14.39 6.25 -8.20
N SER A 27 14.96 7.27 -8.83
CA SER A 27 14.19 8.28 -9.58
C SER A 27 13.35 7.66 -10.70
N ASP A 28 13.94 6.73 -11.46
CA ASP A 28 13.27 6.03 -12.56
C ASP A 28 12.12 5.14 -12.08
N GLU A 29 12.26 4.50 -10.91
CA GLU A 29 11.18 3.74 -10.28
C GLU A 29 10.02 4.65 -9.84
N VAL A 30 10.33 5.83 -9.30
CA VAL A 30 9.33 6.83 -8.91
C VAL A 30 8.59 7.36 -10.14
N GLU A 31 9.29 7.68 -11.21
CA GLU A 31 8.69 8.13 -12.48
C GLU A 31 7.77 7.06 -13.08
N ALA A 32 8.20 5.78 -13.08
CA ALA A 32 7.39 4.68 -13.56
C ALA A 32 6.14 4.46 -12.69
N ALA A 33 6.25 4.58 -11.36
CA ALA A 33 5.11 4.49 -10.46
C ALA A 33 4.08 5.60 -10.73
N TRP A 34 4.53 6.84 -10.93
CA TRP A 34 3.65 7.95 -11.28
C TRP A 34 2.99 7.78 -12.64
N ALA A 35 3.73 7.34 -13.66
CA ALA A 35 3.17 7.06 -14.99
C ALA A 35 2.01 6.05 -14.93
N PHE A 36 2.07 5.08 -14.01
CA PHE A 36 0.99 4.13 -13.77
C PHE A 36 -0.19 4.71 -12.96
N ILE A 37 0.08 5.50 -11.91
CA ILE A 37 -0.93 6.00 -10.98
C ILE A 37 -1.71 7.22 -11.52
N ASP A 38 -1.05 8.12 -12.25
CA ASP A 38 -1.66 9.35 -12.77
C ASP A 38 -2.99 9.16 -13.52
N PRO A 39 -3.14 8.20 -14.47
CA PRO A 39 -4.42 7.98 -15.14
C PRO A 39 -5.52 7.54 -14.16
N ILE A 40 -5.19 6.73 -13.15
CA ILE A 40 -6.13 6.26 -12.13
C ILE A 40 -6.61 7.44 -11.28
N VAL A 41 -5.69 8.31 -10.84
CA VAL A 41 -6.02 9.51 -10.06
C VAL A 41 -6.91 10.46 -10.85
N ASN A 42 -6.62 10.66 -12.15
CA ASN A 42 -7.41 11.53 -13.00
C ASN A 42 -8.85 11.01 -13.19
N GLU A 43 -9.03 9.70 -13.31
CA GLU A 43 -10.36 9.10 -13.39
C GLU A 43 -11.08 9.11 -12.02
N ALA A 44 -10.36 8.87 -10.93
CA ALA A 44 -10.92 8.92 -9.57
C ALA A 44 -11.50 10.30 -9.23
N LYS A 45 -10.91 11.39 -9.72
CA LYS A 45 -11.45 12.75 -9.57
C LYS A 45 -12.82 12.95 -10.21
N ARG A 46 -13.20 12.11 -11.19
CA ARG A 46 -14.47 12.19 -11.93
C ARG A 46 -15.56 11.29 -11.36
N ARG A 47 -15.20 10.37 -10.46
CA ARG A 47 -16.11 9.38 -9.87
C ARG A 47 -16.28 9.63 -8.37
N LYS A 48 -17.45 9.27 -7.83
CA LYS A 48 -17.65 9.26 -6.38
C LYS A 48 -17.19 7.90 -5.84
N PRO A 49 -16.36 7.86 -4.78
CA PRO A 49 -16.01 6.61 -4.12
C PRO A 49 -17.26 5.90 -3.58
N GLU A 50 -17.25 4.57 -3.64
CA GLU A 50 -18.26 3.76 -2.98
C GLU A 50 -18.12 3.84 -1.46
N LYS A 51 -19.25 3.93 -0.77
CA LYS A 51 -19.29 3.98 0.70
C LYS A 51 -19.29 2.57 1.28
N TYR A 52 -18.70 2.43 2.45
CA TYR A 52 -18.72 1.21 3.25
C TYR A 52 -18.79 1.56 4.73
N ALA A 53 -19.23 0.62 5.56
CA ALA A 53 -19.36 0.85 7.00
C ALA A 53 -17.98 0.87 7.68
N ALA A 54 -17.79 1.75 8.66
CA ALA A 54 -16.55 1.78 9.45
C ALA A 54 -16.32 0.45 10.16
N GLY A 55 -15.06 -0.03 10.18
CA GLY A 55 -14.70 -1.34 10.71
C GLY A 55 -14.90 -2.51 9.73
N THR A 56 -15.42 -2.25 8.53
CA THR A 56 -15.45 -3.26 7.45
C THR A 56 -14.28 -3.10 6.49
N TRP A 57 -14.05 -4.11 5.66
CA TRP A 57 -12.94 -4.21 4.71
C TRP A 57 -13.13 -3.43 3.39
N GLY A 58 -14.27 -2.75 3.23
CA GLY A 58 -14.58 -1.99 2.02
C GLY A 58 -15.93 -2.37 1.41
N PRO A 59 -16.25 -1.82 0.23
CA PRO A 59 -17.48 -2.11 -0.49
C PRO A 59 -17.46 -3.52 -1.11
N VAL A 60 -18.65 -4.05 -1.42
CA VAL A 60 -18.82 -5.37 -2.06
C VAL A 60 -18.08 -5.46 -3.40
N SER A 61 -18.05 -4.37 -4.17
CA SER A 61 -17.32 -4.26 -5.44
C SER A 61 -15.83 -4.58 -5.34
N SER A 62 -15.20 -4.33 -4.18
CA SER A 62 -13.79 -4.70 -3.94
C SER A 62 -13.59 -6.22 -3.90
N PHE A 63 -14.57 -6.96 -3.40
CA PHE A 63 -14.53 -8.42 -3.36
C PHE A 63 -14.92 -9.03 -4.70
N GLU A 64 -15.90 -8.44 -5.38
CA GLU A 64 -16.30 -8.83 -6.75
C GLU A 64 -15.11 -8.71 -7.70
N LEU A 65 -14.36 -7.60 -7.66
CA LEU A 65 -13.15 -7.39 -8.45
C LEU A 65 -12.14 -8.52 -8.28
N MET A 66 -11.88 -8.95 -7.03
CA MET A 66 -10.95 -10.06 -6.78
C MET A 66 -11.52 -11.40 -7.29
N ALA A 67 -12.82 -11.62 -7.09
CA ALA A 67 -13.49 -12.85 -7.49
C ALA A 67 -13.51 -13.04 -9.01
N GLU A 68 -13.68 -11.95 -9.78
CA GLU A 68 -13.56 -11.95 -11.25
C GLU A 68 -12.19 -12.47 -11.73
N HIS A 69 -11.15 -12.26 -10.93
CA HIS A 69 -9.79 -12.76 -11.18
C HIS A 69 -9.47 -14.08 -10.47
N GLY A 70 -10.46 -14.75 -9.86
CA GLY A 70 -10.26 -16.02 -9.14
C GLY A 70 -9.49 -15.87 -7.82
N HIS A 71 -9.50 -14.68 -7.23
CA HIS A 71 -8.79 -14.36 -6.01
C HIS A 71 -9.75 -13.92 -4.88
N ARG A 72 -9.25 -13.90 -3.65
CA ARG A 72 -9.97 -13.39 -2.48
C ARG A 72 -8.99 -12.66 -1.56
N TRP A 73 -9.46 -11.58 -0.93
CA TRP A 73 -8.73 -10.92 0.15
C TRP A 73 -8.48 -11.87 1.33
N ILE A 74 -7.29 -11.78 1.92
CA ILE A 74 -6.96 -12.50 3.17
C ILE A 74 -7.33 -11.56 4.33
N GLU A 75 -8.43 -11.88 5.01
CA GLU A 75 -8.84 -11.14 6.20
C GLU A 75 -8.02 -11.63 7.41
N PRO A 76 -7.19 -10.77 8.05
CA PRO A 76 -6.49 -11.12 9.28
C PRO A 76 -7.48 -11.47 10.39
N GLU A 77 -7.19 -12.58 11.08
CA GLU A 77 -7.91 -12.98 12.28
C GLU A 77 -7.69 -11.92 13.37
N VAL A 78 -8.75 -11.20 13.73
CA VAL A 78 -8.74 -10.27 14.85
C VAL A 78 -8.64 -11.11 16.12
N HIS A 79 -7.42 -11.33 16.62
CA HIS A 79 -7.20 -11.85 17.96
C HIS A 79 -7.50 -10.71 18.93
N GLY A 80 -8.61 -10.85 19.65
CA GLY A 80 -9.02 -9.93 20.73
C GLY A 80 -8.11 -9.99 21.94
#